data_AF-A0A3A8Z7M7-F1
#
_entry.id   AF-A0A3A8Z7M7-F1
#
_cell.length_a   1.000
_cell.length_b   1.000
_cell.length_c   1.000
_cell.angle_alpha   90.00
_cell.angle_beta   90.00
_cell.angle_gamma   90.00
#
_symmetry.space_group_name_H-M   'P 1'
#
loop_
_entity.id
_entity.type
_entity.pdbx_description
1 polymer ?
#
loop_
_entity_poly.entity_id
_entity_poly.type
_entity_poly.pdbx_seq_one_letter_code
_entity_poly.pdbx_strand_id
1 'polypeptide(L)'
;MNINLSEVKEHIELYFKENLPQYTVLEIRSKSSHPDDTHLYMVSAKKSNGTYAVWTGWNELSQNLNHGHYDLKSTEECEKLFEEFYYTG
;
A
#
# COMPACT_ATOMS: atom_id res chain seq x y z
N MET A 1 6.61 -12.20 -15.31
CA MET A 1 7.14 -12.45 -13.95
C MET A 1 5.93 -12.85 -13.12
N ASN A 2 5.92 -14.04 -12.50
CA ASN A 2 4.79 -14.43 -11.66
C ASN A 2 5.04 -13.85 -10.27
N ILE A 3 4.38 -12.74 -9.96
CA ILE A 3 4.49 -12.09 -8.65
C ILE A 3 3.57 -12.82 -7.68
N ASN A 4 4.12 -13.30 -6.57
CA ASN A 4 3.38 -13.99 -5.53
C ASN A 4 2.90 -12.98 -4.48
N LEU A 5 1.59 -12.90 -4.24
CA LEU A 5 1.01 -11.96 -3.28
C LEU A 5 1.53 -12.16 -1.85
N SER A 6 1.88 -13.39 -1.46
CA SER A 6 2.46 -13.67 -0.15
C SER A 6 3.86 -13.06 0.00
N GLU A 7 4.70 -13.16 -1.04
CA GLU A 7 6.04 -12.56 -1.05
C GLU A 7 5.96 -11.02 -1.01
N VAL A 8 5.05 -10.44 -1.80
CA VAL A 8 4.77 -8.99 -1.79
C VAL A 8 4.41 -8.52 -0.39
N LYS A 9 3.54 -9.27 0.30
CA LYS A 9 3.12 -8.93 1.66
C LYS A 9 4.30 -8.97 2.63
N GLU A 10 5.17 -9.98 2.55
CA GLU A 10 6.37 -10.07 3.39
C GLU A 10 7.33 -8.90 3.14
N HIS A 11 7.55 -8.52 1.88
CA HIS A 11 8.40 -7.38 1.55
C HIS A 11 7.84 -6.05 2.07
N ILE A 12 6.52 -5.84 1.93
CA ILE A 12 5.85 -4.64 2.47
C ILE A 12 5.95 -4.63 3.99
N GLU A 13 5.66 -5.74 4.67
CA GLU A 13 5.73 -5.81 6.14
C GLU A 13 7.16 -5.56 6.65
N LEU A 14 8.17 -6.12 5.98
CA LEU A 14 9.58 -5.88 6.30
C LEU A 14 9.95 -4.41 6.10
N TYR A 15 9.57 -3.83 4.96
CA TYR A 15 9.81 -2.41 4.68
C TYR A 15 9.20 -1.51 5.76
N PHE A 16 7.97 -1.79 6.18
CA PHE A 16 7.30 -1.04 7.25
C PHE A 16 8.03 -1.20 8.58
N LYS A 17 8.47 -2.40 8.93
CA LYS A 17 9.23 -2.65 10.16
C LYS A 17 10.54 -1.85 10.20
N GLU A 18 11.25 -1.75 9.08
CA GLU A 18 12.54 -1.09 9.00
C GLU A 18 12.43 0.44 8.87
N ASN A 19 11.47 0.92 8.08
CA ASN A 19 11.41 2.33 7.68
C ASN A 19 10.25 3.10 8.32
N LEU A 20 9.18 2.41 8.71
CA LEU A 20 7.92 3.00 9.19
C LEU A 20 7.39 2.27 10.45
N PRO A 21 8.20 2.03 11.50
CA PRO A 21 7.86 1.12 12.60
C PRO A 21 6.65 1.56 13.44
N GLN A 22 6.22 2.81 13.30
CA GLN A 22 5.02 3.37 13.92
C GLN A 22 3.71 3.00 13.21
N TYR A 23 3.78 2.35 12.05
CA TYR A 23 2.63 1.96 11.23
C TYR A 23 2.48 0.44 11.21
N THR A 24 1.24 -0.02 11.39
CA THR A 24 0.84 -1.42 11.20
C THR A 24 0.05 -1.52 9.91
N VAL A 25 0.54 -2.32 8.95
CA VAL A 25 -0.14 -2.60 7.68
C VAL A 25 -1.53 -3.18 7.97
N LEU A 26 -2.54 -2.67 7.28
CA LEU A 26 -3.92 -3.12 7.36
C LEU A 26 -4.33 -3.88 6.11
N GLU A 27 -4.09 -3.28 4.95
CA GLU A 27 -4.55 -3.82 3.68
C GLU A 27 -3.57 -3.50 2.56
N ILE A 28 -3.47 -4.43 1.62
CA ILE A 28 -2.66 -4.32 0.40
C ILE A 28 -3.58 -4.64 -0.77
N ARG A 29 -3.63 -3.76 -1.77
CA ARG A 29 -4.42 -3.92 -2.99
C ARG A 29 -3.54 -3.74 -4.23
N SER A 30 -3.86 -4.43 -5.32
CA SER A 30 -3.26 -4.12 -6.62
C SER A 30 -3.62 -2.69 -7.02
N LYS A 31 -2.67 -1.97 -7.62
CA LYS A 31 -2.90 -0.61 -8.10
C LYS A 31 -3.79 -0.56 -9.34
N SER A 32 -3.76 -1.61 -10.15
CA SER A 32 -4.49 -1.69 -11.42
C SER A 32 -4.77 -3.13 -11.82
N SER A 33 -5.73 -3.32 -12.73
CA SER A 33 -5.92 -4.55 -13.50
C SER A 33 -5.05 -4.64 -14.76
N HIS A 34 -4.28 -3.59 -15.10
CA HIS A 34 -3.44 -3.60 -16.29
C HIS A 34 -2.26 -4.58 -16.13
N PRO A 35 -1.96 -5.44 -17.12
CA PRO A 35 -0.90 -6.45 -17.01
C PRO A 35 0.49 -5.89 -16.69
N ASP A 36 0.80 -4.70 -17.19
CA ASP A 36 2.09 -4.03 -16.96
C ASP A 36 2.25 -3.54 -15.51
N ASP A 37 1.13 -3.32 -14.80
CA ASP A 37 1.08 -2.80 -13.44
C ASP A 37 0.94 -3.90 -12.38
N THR A 38 1.09 -5.17 -12.78
CA THR A 38 0.99 -6.33 -11.86
C THR A 38 1.97 -6.30 -10.69
N HIS A 39 2.99 -5.45 -10.76
CA HIS A 39 4.00 -5.22 -9.73
C HIS A 39 3.73 -4.00 -8.84
N LEU A 40 2.64 -3.27 -9.09
CA LEU A 40 2.28 -2.05 -8.38
C LEU A 40 1.14 -2.32 -7.40
N TYR A 41 1.33 -1.88 -6.16
CA TYR A 41 0.37 -2.08 -5.08
C TYR A 41 0.11 -0.78 -4.34
N MET A 42 -1.04 -0.74 -3.67
CA MET A 42 -1.42 0.29 -2.72
C MET A 42 -1.51 -0.34 -1.34
N VAL A 43 -1.12 0.41 -0.32
CA VAL A 43 -1.00 -0.09 1.06
C VAL A 43 -1.68 0.87 2.00
N SER A 44 -2.60 0.39 2.84
CA SER A 44 -3.13 1.14 3.98
C SER A 44 -2.50 0.65 5.27
N ALA A 45 -2.32 1.57 6.22
CA ALA A 45 -1.77 1.25 7.52
C ALA A 45 -2.36 2.14 8.62
N LYS A 46 -2.40 1.60 9.84
CA LYS A 46 -2.75 2.35 11.04
C LYS A 46 -1.49 2.82 11.75
N LYS A 47 -1.43 4.10 12.08
CA LYS A 47 -0.38 4.68 12.91
C LYS A 47 -0.67 4.43 14.39
N SER A 48 0.36 4.32 15.20
CA SER A 48 0.26 4.14 16.66
C SER A 48 -0.55 5.22 17.40
N ASN A 49 -0.66 6.43 16.84
CA ASN A 49 -1.48 7.52 17.39
C ASN A 49 -2.98 7.41 17.02
N GLY A 50 -3.37 6.36 16.30
CA GLY A 50 -4.76 6.10 15.91
C GLY A 50 -5.17 6.69 14.56
N THR A 51 -4.35 7.50 13.89
CA THR A 51 -4.61 7.94 12.50
C THR A 51 -4.21 6.88 11.50
N TYR A 52 -4.64 7.03 10.25
CA TYR A 52 -4.36 6.10 9.17
C TYR A 52 -3.53 6.79 8.08
N ALA A 53 -2.90 5.97 7.24
CA ALA A 53 -2.22 6.42 6.04
C ALA A 53 -2.42 5.42 4.91
N VAL A 54 -2.39 5.93 3.68
CA VAL A 54 -2.42 5.14 2.45
C VAL A 54 -1.23 5.53 1.59
N TRP A 55 -0.52 4.56 1.03
CA TRP A 55 0.47 4.78 -0.02
C TRP A 55 -0.05 4.16 -1.30
N THR A 56 -0.07 4.95 -2.38
CA THR A 56 -0.67 4.54 -3.67
C THR A 56 0.36 4.06 -4.69
N GLY A 57 1.60 3.81 -4.26
CA GLY A 57 2.69 3.37 -5.12
C GLY A 57 3.77 2.55 -4.38
N TRP A 58 3.41 1.37 -3.88
CA TRP A 58 4.38 0.30 -3.67
C TRP A 58 4.80 -0.27 -5.02
N ASN A 59 6.10 -0.31 -5.28
CA ASN A 59 6.64 -0.95 -6.48
C ASN A 59 7.45 -2.18 -6.06
N GLU A 60 6.92 -3.37 -6.36
CA GLU A 60 7.51 -4.65 -5.95
C GLU A 60 8.90 -4.89 -6.56
N LEU A 61 9.13 -4.45 -7.80
CA LEU A 61 10.41 -4.66 -8.48
C LEU A 61 11.56 -3.87 -7.84
N SER A 62 11.24 -2.72 -7.25
CA SER A 62 12.21 -1.84 -6.59
C SER A 62 12.11 -1.84 -5.07
N GLN A 63 11.10 -2.52 -4.51
CA GLN A 63 10.74 -2.56 -3.08
C GLN A 63 10.67 -1.18 -2.41
N ASN A 64 10.11 -0.20 -3.14
CA ASN A 64 9.99 1.17 -2.66
C ASN A 64 8.52 1.58 -2.50
N LEU A 65 8.26 2.39 -1.47
CA LEU A 65 6.93 2.89 -1.12
C LEU A 65 6.85 4.40 -1.37
N ASN A 66 5.93 4.83 -2.23
CA ASN A 66 5.77 6.23 -2.62
C ASN A 66 4.30 6.71 -2.54
N HIS A 67 4.10 8.03 -2.69
CA HIS A 67 2.79 8.67 -2.73
C HIS A 67 1.94 8.42 -1.47
N GLY A 68 2.51 8.77 -0.31
CA GLY A 68 1.83 8.64 0.98
C GLY A 68 0.82 9.76 1.24
N HIS A 69 -0.37 9.37 1.68
CA HIS A 69 -1.47 10.19 2.16
C HIS A 69 -1.62 9.93 3.65
N TYR A 70 -1.49 10.97 4.48
CA TYR A 70 -1.32 10.82 5.93
C TYR A 70 -2.47 11.46 6.73
N ASP A 71 -2.49 11.16 8.03
CA ASP A 71 -3.40 11.74 9.03
C ASP A 71 -4.89 11.54 8.74
N LEU A 72 -5.20 10.49 7.96
CA LEU A 72 -6.55 10.04 7.68
C LEU A 72 -7.25 9.63 8.97
N LYS A 73 -8.53 9.95 9.08
CA LYS A 73 -9.30 9.81 10.33
C LYS A 73 -10.02 8.47 10.45
N SER A 74 -10.24 7.78 9.34
CA SER A 74 -10.94 6.50 9.35
C SER A 74 -10.52 5.58 8.21
N THR A 75 -10.95 4.32 8.30
CA THR A 75 -10.77 3.34 7.24
C THR A 75 -11.59 3.72 5.99
N GLU A 76 -12.75 4.36 6.13
CA GLU A 76 -13.52 4.84 4.97
C GLU A 76 -12.79 5.91 4.14
N GLU A 77 -11.97 6.75 4.77
CA GLU A 77 -11.09 7.66 4.01
C GLU A 77 -10.00 6.90 3.25
N CYS A 78 -9.50 5.80 3.82
CA CYS A 78 -8.55 4.93 3.13
C CYS A 78 -9.20 4.24 1.92
N GLU A 79 -10.44 3.76 2.08
CA GLU A 79 -11.23 3.15 1.00
C GLU A 79 -11.43 4.10 -0.17
N LYS A 80 -11.82 5.35 0.10
CA LYS A 80 -12.00 6.37 -0.93
C LYS A 80 -10.72 6.61 -1.72
N LEU A 81 -9.56 6.64 -1.05
CA LEU A 81 -8.27 6.78 -1.72
C LEU A 81 -7.91 5.54 -2.53
N PHE A 82 -8.19 4.33 -2.04
CA PHE A 82 -8.00 3.14 -2.86
C PHE A 82 -8.85 3.19 -4.13
N GLU A 83 -10.13 3.56 -4.03
CA GLU A 83 -11.00 3.68 -5.19
C GLU A 83 -10.56 4.79 -6.15
N GLU A 84 -10.18 5.95 -5.63
CA GLU A 84 -9.71 7.10 -6.43
C GLU A 84 -8.43 6.80 -7.21
N PHE A 85 -7.49 6.07 -6.60
CA PHE A 85 -6.18 5.77 -7.18
C PHE A 85 -6.08 4.41 -7.86
N TYR A 86 -7.16 3.61 -7.84
CA TYR A 86 -7.24 2.37 -8.59
C TYR A 86 -7.42 2.66 -10.08
N TYR A 87 -6.49 2.18 -10.90
CA TYR A 87 -6.54 2.39 -12.33
C TYR A 87 -7.29 1.25 -13.03
N THR A 88 -8.47 1.55 -13.55
CA THR A 88 -9.19 0.72 -14.53
C THR A 88 -8.75 1.15 -15.93
N GLY A 89 -7.67 0.55 -16.44
CA GLY A 89 -7.25 0.71 -17.84
C GLY A 89 -8.23 0.06 -18.79
#